data_AF-A0A137QMN1-F1
#
_entry.id   AF-A0A137QMN1-F1
#
_cell.length_a   1.000
_cell.length_b   1.000
_cell.length_c   1.000
_cell.angle_alpha   90.00
_cell.angle_beta   90.00
_cell.angle_gamma   90.00
#
_symmetry.space_group_name_H-M   'P 1'
#
loop_
_entity.id
_entity.type
_entity.pdbx_description
1 polymer ?
#
loop_
_entity_poly.entity_id
_entity_poly.type
_entity_poly.pdbx_seq_one_letter_code
_entity_poly.pdbx_strand_id
1 'polypeptide(L)' 'MCAYIKVPTTKPRGEIHPLPIPTKLWDSIGIDFISLFPELKGHDYLWIMICHMTSMVHLIPVHT' A
#
# COMPACT_ATOMS: atom_id res chain seq x y z
N MET A 1 -27.21 18.18 28.29
CA MET A 1 -28.03 16.96 28.12
C MET A 1 -27.94 16.33 26.72
N CYS A 2 -27.59 17.07 25.65
CA CYS A 2 -27.62 16.57 24.26
C CYS A 2 -26.59 15.46 23.92
N ALA A 3 -25.44 15.43 24.59
CA ALA A 3 -24.41 14.41 24.36
C ALA A 3 -24.77 13.02 24.93
N TYR A 4 -25.74 12.94 25.84
CA TYR A 4 -26.12 11.67 26.49
C TYR A 4 -27.04 10.79 25.64
N ILE A 5 -27.70 11.38 24.64
CA ILE A 5 -28.72 10.70 23.80
C ILE A 5 -28.14 10.34 22.42
N LYS A 6 -26.97 10.90 22.08
CA LYS A 6 -26.37 10.74 20.76
C LYS A 6 -25.55 9.45 20.70
N VAL A 7 -26.04 8.46 19.94
CA VAL A 7 -25.29 7.23 19.67
C VAL A 7 -24.03 7.57 18.87
N PRO A 8 -22.84 7.06 19.25
CA PRO A 8 -21.63 7.26 18.47
C PRO A 8 -21.76 6.62 17.09
N THR A 9 -21.68 7.42 16.02
CA THR A 9 -21.71 6.98 14.62
C THR A 9 -20.34 6.59 14.08
N THR A 10 -19.27 6.81 14.85
CA THR A 10 -17.91 6.42 14.48
C THR A 10 -17.69 4.96 14.83
N LYS A 11 -17.47 4.12 13.82
CA LYS A 11 -17.00 2.74 14.06
C LYS A 11 -15.67 2.83 14.83
N PRO A 12 -15.45 2.00 15.87
CA PRO A 12 -14.14 1.92 16.49
C PRO A 12 -13.14 1.62 15.37
N ARG A 13 -12.03 2.36 15.35
CA ARG A 13 -10.96 2.14 14.39
C ARG A 13 -10.55 0.67 14.57
N GLY A 14 -10.77 -0.15 13.53
CA GLY A 14 -10.43 -1.58 13.60
C GLY A 14 -8.97 -1.75 14.00
N GLU A 15 -8.65 -2.86 14.64
CA GLU A 15 -7.26 -3.17 14.99
C GLU A 15 -6.43 -3.24 13.71
N ILE A 16 -5.48 -2.30 13.58
CA ILE A 16 -4.49 -2.34 12.52
C ILE A 16 -3.41 -3.28 13.02
N HIS A 17 -3.39 -4.52 12.52
CA HIS A 17 -2.31 -5.45 12.80
C HIS A 17 -1.09 -5.03 11.96
N PRO A 18 -0.03 -4.48 12.57
CA PRO A 18 1.17 -4.14 11.81
C PRO A 18 1.83 -5.42 11.29
N LEU A 19 2.41 -5.34 10.10
CA LEU A 19 3.24 -6.42 9.58
C LEU A 19 4.44 -6.61 10.54
N PRO A 20 4.87 -7.87 10.76
CA PRO A 20 6.05 -8.14 11.56
C PRO A 20 7.26 -7.41 10.97
N ILE A 21 8.18 -6.97 11.84
CA ILE A 21 9.40 -6.30 11.40
C ILE A 21 10.25 -7.35 10.66
N PRO A 22 10.59 -7.13 9.38
CA PRO A 22 11.41 -8.07 8.62
C PRO A 22 12.82 -8.15 9.20
N THR A 23 13.35 -9.36 9.31
CA THR A 23 14.71 -9.58 9.87
C THR A 23 15.77 -9.84 8.81
N LYS A 24 15.35 -10.13 7.57
CA LYS A 24 16.21 -10.43 6.44
C LYS A 24 15.81 -9.57 5.23
N LEU A 25 16.78 -9.35 4.34
CA LEU A 25 16.51 -8.79 3.02
C LEU A 25 15.41 -9.62 2.35
N TRP A 26 14.40 -8.94 1.78
CA TRP A 26 13.29 -9.56 1.05
C TRP A 26 12.30 -10.39 1.87
N ASP A 27 12.36 -10.33 3.20
CA ASP A 27 11.43 -11.04 4.10
C ASP A 27 10.01 -10.44 4.08
N SER A 28 9.90 -9.14 3.80
CA SER A 28 8.63 -8.45 3.61
C SER A 28 8.70 -7.59 2.35
N ILE A 29 7.89 -7.92 1.35
CA ILE A 29 7.81 -7.25 0.06
C ILE A 29 6.39 -6.70 -0.12
N GLY A 30 6.27 -5.40 -0.35
CA GLY A 30 5.05 -4.78 -0.83
C GLY A 30 5.05 -4.78 -2.36
N ILE A 31 3.95 -5.19 -2.97
CA ILE A 31 3.73 -5.12 -4.42
C ILE A 31 2.58 -4.16 -4.66
N ASP A 32 2.81 -3.17 -5.53
CA ASP A 32 1.80 -2.22 -5.97
C ASP A 32 1.86 -2.04 -7.49
N PHE A 33 0.76 -1.63 -8.08
CA PHE A 33 0.64 -1.40 -9.52
C PHE A 33 -0.02 -0.06 -9.77
N ILE A 34 0.57 0.73 -10.67
CA ILE A 34 -0.03 1.98 -11.12
C ILE A 34 -0.38 1.86 -12.60
N SER A 35 -1.66 2.00 -12.92
CA SER A 35 -2.23 1.81 -14.26
C SER A 35 -2.80 3.08 -14.90
N LEU A 36 -2.71 4.24 -14.23
CA LEU A 36 -3.48 5.45 -14.57
C LEU A 36 -2.66 6.50 -15.34
N PHE A 37 -1.61 6.10 -16.06
CA PHE A 37 -0.82 7.05 -16.83
C PHE A 37 -1.18 6.98 -18.31
N PRO A 38 -1.29 8.13 -19.01
CA PRO A 38 -1.38 8.13 -20.47
C PRO A 38 -0.16 7.39 -21.01
N GLU A 39 -0.39 6.52 -22.00
CA GLU A 39 0.61 5.59 -22.53
C GLU A 39 1.95 6.31 -22.82
N LEU A 40 2.97 6.02 -22.00
CA LEU A 40 4.29 6.62 -22.13
C LEU A 40 5.23 5.60 -22.76
N LYS A 41 5.64 5.85 -24.00
CA LYS A 41 6.57 4.99 -24.76
C LYS A 41 6.06 3.54 -24.96
N GLY A 42 4.75 3.36 -25.09
CA GLY A 42 4.16 2.04 -25.24
C GLY A 42 4.29 1.21 -23.98
N HIS A 43 4.14 1.82 -22.81
CA HIS A 43 3.97 1.17 -21.51
C HIS A 43 2.78 1.82 -20.82
N ASP A 44 1.88 1.00 -20.31
CA ASP A 44 0.60 1.39 -19.72
C ASP A 44 0.52 1.05 -18.21
N TYR A 45 1.43 0.20 -17.73
CA TYR A 45 1.50 -0.18 -16.31
C TYR A 45 2.91 0.02 -15.74
N LEU A 46 2.96 0.46 -14.48
CA LEU A 46 4.16 0.47 -13.67
C LEU A 46 3.99 -0.49 -12.50
N TRP A 47 4.81 -1.55 -12.47
CA TRP A 47 4.89 -2.45 -11.34
C TRP A 47 5.93 -1.94 -10.34
N ILE A 48 5.52 -1.84 -9.08
CA ILE A 48 6.34 -1.33 -8.00
C ILE A 48 6.52 -2.45 -6.98
N MET A 49 7.77 -2.87 -6.76
CA MET A 49 8.12 -3.77 -5.66
C MET A 49 8.92 -3.02 -4.62
N ILE A 50 8.49 -3.07 -3.36
CA ILE A 50 9.08 -2.36 -2.23
C ILE A 50 9.57 -3.37 -1.21
N CYS A 51 10.86 -3.38 -0.91
CA CYS A 51 11.39 -4.14 0.22
C CYS A 51 11.19 -3.32 1.51
N HIS A 52 10.39 -3.82 2.45
CA HIS A 52 10.08 -3.10 3.69
C HIS A 52 11.29 -2.94 4.63
N MET A 53 12.31 -3.80 4.51
CA MET A 53 13.50 -3.73 5.36
C MET A 53 14.46 -2.60 4.95
N THR A 54 14.65 -2.40 3.63
CA THR A 54 15.62 -1.45 3.08
C THR A 54 14.97 -0.22 2.46
N SER A 55 13.64 -0.21 2.35
CA SER A 55 12.89 0.75 1.54
C SER A 55 13.35 0.79 0.08
N MET A 56 13.94 -0.30 -0.43
CA MET A 56 14.37 -0.41 -1.83
C MET A 56 13.15 -0.55 -2.73
N VAL A 57 13.10 0.25 -3.79
CA VAL A 57 11.99 0.27 -4.74
C VAL A 57 12.47 -0.19 -6.11
N HIS A 58 11.82 -1.21 -6.66
CA HIS A 58 11.99 -1.67 -8.02
C HIS A 58 10.79 -1.22 -8.85
N LEU A 59 11.06 -0.44 -9.89
CA LEU A 59 10.08 0.01 -10.86
C LEU A 59 10.26 -0.79 -12.15
N ILE A 60 9.25 -1.58 -12.49
CA ILE A 60 9.25 -2.41 -13.70
C ILE A 60 8.17 -1.85 -14.62
N PRO A 61 8.54 -1.19 -15.73
CA PRO A 61 7.57 -0.80 -16.72
C PRO A 61 7.05 -2.04 -17.45
N VAL A 62 5.74 -2.14 -17.61
CA VAL A 62 5.06 -3.24 -18.28
C VAL A 62 4.20 -2.67 -19.41
N HIS A 63 4.15 -3.41 -20.52
CA HIS A 63 3.25 -3.17 -21.63
C HIS A 63 2.28 -4.35 -21.71
N THR A 64 0.98 -4.08 -21.71
CA THR A 64 -0.06 -5.07 -22.01
C THR A 64 -0.37 -5.14 -23.51
#